data_AF-A0A976JHR5-F1
#
_entry.id   AF-A0A976JHR5-F1
#
_cell.length_a   1.000
_cell.length_b   1.000
_cell.length_c   1.000
_cell.angle_alpha   90.00
_cell.angle_beta   90.00
_cell.angle_gamma   90.00
#
_symmetry.space_group_name_H-M   'P 1'
#
loop_
_entity.id
_entity.type
_entity.pdbx_description
1 polymer ?
#
loop_
_entity_poly.entity_id
_entity_poly.type
_entity_poly.pdbx_seq_one_letter_code
_entity_poly.pdbx_strand_id
1 'polypeptide(L)'
;MEENWFIFKEDHHLGPFSASTLLDMLEDQEVTENVLVWKEGFDAWLPLKDCPEFQFEDEIDEGPPPLPPLPIVEEDIQIMRAARNLDELMSDAKGLHPEDLQPEIDAETSEKFWSEVEEENPRFTKAERDINPLEYDPSFHDQSEIDEVVEEHQTALHNIEDDEEEAYFVEETLDEGPPPLPPLPDFDDSSDFDEVDEQEFLFEQTDVYEDEVVARSQADDFQESPEEFDEDYEENFQEDEEEDLVLPPQSSARFKQTEDVFEGIDEDHHALDQVEAEQAEREKRADLLIHGAWAVACLTFILFSLYLVFGLEQRKEHFTGLTKSDFNRLTAISKKAGSGSLEGISFDLAVGTDLQTIWGASNRKGPAGLFLSMKSVDDNLMGIGPVLVNSVSELDDAVVAFDKFEIVEGDRVYPGLYNVHLKVYDTSLKQRFFLFLKKVPWLGKLGFIASFKGVADYNKQILMYDGSLADFKTKLAEYKKKNQEYRARPIRQRIEAYSTLSNLSKKIFDIYQSAQSKINRGTDITLFESVYGTQVSPLLQGIILDNIKKQRMIKNQNPDEEKEYDKLVMYGRKVGEFAADIVTEHRSLKKLSNKKKKALLSKYQNTVGQIEREGEKLIGETNQLLRNL
;
A
#
# COMPACT_ATOMS: atom_id res chain seq x y z
N MET A 1 -37.25 5.09 22.61
CA MET A 1 -35.95 4.49 22.25
C MET A 1 -35.12 4.52 23.51
N GLU A 2 -34.41 3.45 23.82
CA GLU A 2 -33.61 3.36 25.05
C GLU A 2 -32.32 4.19 24.87
N GLU A 3 -32.04 5.07 25.82
CA GLU A 3 -30.85 5.92 25.86
C GLU A 3 -29.73 5.14 26.56
N ASN A 4 -28.94 4.38 25.80
CA ASN A 4 -27.94 3.45 26.34
C ASN A 4 -26.52 3.63 25.76
N TRP A 5 -26.25 4.70 25.01
CA TRP A 5 -24.94 4.93 24.40
C TRP A 5 -24.13 6.02 25.10
N PHE A 6 -22.82 5.83 25.19
CA PHE A 6 -21.86 6.76 25.76
C PHE A 6 -20.74 7.05 24.76
N ILE A 7 -20.24 8.28 24.72
CA ILE A 7 -19.13 8.72 23.85
C ILE A 7 -17.95 9.11 24.73
N PHE A 8 -16.72 8.71 24.37
CA PHE A 8 -15.51 9.12 25.06
C PHE A 8 -14.88 10.36 24.40
N LYS A 9 -14.84 11.50 25.10
CA LYS A 9 -14.27 12.77 24.61
C LYS A 9 -13.49 13.46 25.73
N GLU A 10 -12.24 13.83 25.47
CA GLU A 10 -11.40 14.64 26.38
C GLU A 10 -11.37 14.11 27.83
N ASP A 11 -11.22 12.79 27.99
CA ASP A 11 -11.14 12.09 29.29
C ASP A 11 -12.45 12.00 30.08
N HIS A 12 -13.57 12.39 29.47
CA HIS A 12 -14.91 12.23 30.02
C HIS A 12 -15.78 11.35 29.13
N HIS A 13 -16.71 10.61 29.75
CA HIS A 13 -17.79 9.95 29.02
C HIS A 13 -19.01 10.87 29.00
N LEU A 14 -19.53 11.13 27.80
CA LEU A 14 -20.75 11.90 27.57
C LEU A 14 -21.90 10.94 27.28
N GLY A 15 -23.06 11.16 27.89
CA GLY A 15 -24.26 10.33 27.71
C GLY A 15 -25.10 10.21 29.00
N PRO A 16 -26.14 9.37 28.99
CA PRO A 16 -26.52 8.49 27.90
C PRO A 16 -27.16 9.21 26.70
N PHE A 17 -26.90 8.71 25.50
CA PHE A 17 -27.52 9.15 24.24
C PHE A 17 -28.35 8.03 23.62
N SER A 18 -29.33 8.42 22.80
CA SER A 18 -30.03 7.49 21.91
C SER A 18 -29.24 7.28 20.62
N ALA A 19 -29.44 6.16 19.93
CA ALA A 19 -28.76 5.90 18.65
C ALA A 19 -29.08 6.97 17.58
N SER A 20 -30.30 7.51 17.57
CA SER A 20 -30.65 8.60 16.65
C SER A 20 -29.91 9.89 16.98
N THR A 21 -29.74 10.22 18.27
CA THR A 21 -28.95 11.40 18.67
C THR A 21 -27.49 11.27 18.26
N LEU A 22 -26.91 10.06 18.31
CA LEU A 22 -25.55 9.84 17.80
C LEU A 22 -25.44 10.02 16.28
N LEU A 23 -26.47 9.66 15.52
CA LEU A 23 -26.54 9.92 14.08
C LEU A 23 -26.67 11.41 13.79
N ASP A 24 -27.53 12.12 14.51
CA ASP A 24 -27.68 13.58 14.39
C ASP A 24 -26.33 14.29 14.68
N MET A 25 -25.64 13.89 15.77
CA MET A 25 -24.32 14.43 16.13
C MET A 25 -23.24 14.11 15.08
N LEU A 26 -23.35 13.00 14.35
CA LEU A 26 -22.43 12.64 13.28
C LEU A 26 -22.72 13.44 11.99
N GLU A 27 -24.00 13.63 11.65
CA GLU A 27 -24.45 14.45 10.52
C GLU A 27 -24.05 15.92 10.72
N ASP A 28 -24.19 16.43 11.95
CA ASP A 28 -23.77 17.78 12.35
C ASP A 28 -22.24 17.92 12.53
N GLN A 29 -21.46 16.85 12.33
CA GLN A 29 -20.00 16.80 12.51
C GLN A 29 -19.51 17.14 13.93
N GLU A 30 -20.37 17.03 14.95
CA GLU A 30 -19.98 17.21 16.36
C GLU A 30 -19.13 16.04 16.87
N VAL A 31 -19.32 14.86 16.27
CA VAL A 31 -18.52 13.65 16.47
C VAL A 31 -18.01 13.11 15.14
N THR A 32 -16.89 12.39 15.17
CA THR A 32 -16.31 11.74 13.98
C THR A 32 -16.53 10.23 14.03
N GLU A 33 -16.49 9.56 12.88
CA GLU A 33 -16.62 8.10 12.76
C GLU A 33 -15.62 7.29 13.61
N ASN A 34 -14.48 7.90 13.98
CA ASN A 34 -13.44 7.28 14.80
C ASN A 34 -13.62 7.55 16.31
N VAL A 35 -14.68 8.25 16.71
CA VAL A 35 -14.96 8.48 18.13
C VAL A 35 -15.28 7.14 18.81
N LEU A 36 -14.74 6.94 20.01
CA LEU A 36 -14.98 5.74 20.78
C LEU A 36 -16.36 5.83 21.45
N VAL A 37 -17.20 4.83 21.21
CA VAL A 37 -18.52 4.68 21.82
C VAL A 37 -18.61 3.38 22.61
N TRP A 38 -19.48 3.37 23.62
CA TRP A 38 -19.78 2.19 24.41
C TRP A 38 -21.27 2.15 24.71
N LYS A 39 -21.83 0.94 24.79
CA LYS A 39 -23.19 0.70 25.28
C LYS A 39 -23.21 -0.48 26.22
N GLU A 40 -24.24 -0.55 27.06
CA GLU A 40 -24.45 -1.69 27.94
C GLU A 40 -24.52 -3.00 27.12
N GLY A 41 -23.69 -3.97 27.52
CA GLY A 41 -23.50 -5.24 26.81
C GLY A 41 -22.26 -5.30 25.89
N PHE A 42 -21.51 -4.21 25.72
CA PHE A 42 -20.22 -4.24 25.03
C PHE A 42 -19.05 -4.50 25.99
N ASP A 43 -18.12 -5.37 25.58
CA ASP A 43 -16.94 -5.73 26.38
C ASP A 43 -15.85 -4.62 26.41
N ALA A 44 -15.89 -3.69 25.45
CA ALA A 44 -14.92 -2.62 25.30
C ALA A 44 -15.52 -1.42 24.55
N TRP A 45 -14.86 -0.26 24.65
CA TRP A 45 -15.13 0.90 23.80
C TRP A 45 -14.74 0.57 22.36
N LEU A 46 -15.63 0.84 21.40
CA LEU A 46 -15.44 0.58 19.98
C LEU A 46 -15.58 1.88 19.19
N PRO A 47 -14.81 2.10 18.10
CA PRO A 47 -15.08 3.20 17.19
C PRO A 47 -16.51 3.15 16.64
N LEU A 48 -17.14 4.32 16.45
CA LEU A 48 -18.53 4.42 15.98
C LEU A 48 -18.76 3.66 14.66
N LYS A 49 -17.83 3.74 13.71
CA LYS A 49 -17.89 3.01 12.42
C LYS A 49 -17.83 1.47 12.55
N ASP A 50 -17.29 0.95 13.64
CA ASP A 50 -17.15 -0.49 13.86
C ASP A 50 -18.39 -1.06 14.58
N CYS A 51 -19.35 -0.20 14.96
CA CYS A 51 -20.58 -0.60 15.62
C CYS A 51 -21.63 -1.03 14.59
N PRO A 52 -22.17 -2.28 14.68
CA PRO A 52 -23.09 -2.81 13.68
C PRO A 52 -24.40 -2.02 13.55
N GLU A 53 -24.82 -1.30 14.60
CA GLU A 53 -26.02 -0.45 14.57
C GLU A 53 -25.84 0.86 13.80
N PHE A 54 -24.61 1.26 13.51
CA PHE A 54 -24.26 2.46 12.75
C PHE A 54 -23.61 2.11 11.41
N GLN A 55 -23.80 0.89 10.92
CA GLN A 55 -23.43 0.56 9.55
C GLN A 55 -24.30 1.40 8.61
N PHE A 56 -23.72 2.49 8.11
CA PHE A 56 -24.26 3.20 6.97
C PHE A 56 -24.40 2.14 5.88
N GLU A 57 -25.64 1.88 5.47
CA GLU A 57 -25.83 1.28 4.16
C GLU A 57 -25.17 2.28 3.23
N ASP A 58 -23.92 2.00 2.83
CA ASP A 58 -23.24 2.71 1.75
C ASP A 58 -24.28 2.76 0.66
N GLU A 59 -24.88 3.94 0.47
CA GLU A 59 -25.91 4.17 -0.51
C GLU A 59 -25.29 3.64 -1.78
N ILE A 60 -25.81 2.49 -2.24
CA ILE A 60 -25.29 1.79 -3.39
C ILE A 60 -25.46 2.81 -4.49
N ASP A 61 -24.37 3.51 -4.81
CA ASP A 61 -24.23 4.32 -5.99
C ASP A 61 -24.47 3.33 -7.12
N GLU A 62 -25.75 3.20 -7.51
CA GLU A 62 -26.17 2.57 -8.74
C GLU A 62 -25.55 3.45 -9.82
N GLY A 63 -24.26 3.19 -10.05
CA GLY A 63 -23.46 3.93 -10.97
C GLY A 63 -24.18 4.00 -12.31
N PRO A 64 -23.88 5.04 -13.11
CA PRO A 64 -24.57 5.29 -14.38
C PRO A 64 -24.72 3.98 -15.15
N PRO A 65 -25.92 3.70 -15.71
CA PRO A 65 -26.25 2.42 -16.31
C PRO A 65 -25.13 1.98 -17.24
N PRO A 66 -24.73 0.69 -17.21
CA PRO A 66 -23.55 0.21 -17.90
C PRO A 66 -23.59 0.67 -19.35
N LEU A 67 -22.59 1.46 -19.74
CA LEU A 67 -22.44 1.95 -21.10
C LEU A 67 -22.55 0.75 -22.05
N PRO A 68 -23.29 0.88 -23.16
CA PRO A 68 -23.38 -0.18 -24.15
C PRO A 68 -21.96 -0.61 -24.56
N PRO A 69 -21.68 -1.92 -24.68
CA PRO A 69 -20.33 -2.40 -24.95
C PRO A 69 -19.77 -1.71 -26.19
N LEU A 70 -18.70 -0.96 -25.99
CA LEU A 70 -17.98 -0.33 -27.09
C LEU A 70 -17.54 -1.43 -28.07
N PRO A 71 -17.64 -1.20 -29.40
CA PRO A 71 -17.14 -2.15 -30.37
C PRO A 71 -15.64 -2.36 -30.13
N ILE A 72 -15.30 -3.51 -29.59
CA ILE A 72 -13.92 -3.92 -29.34
C ILE A 72 -13.23 -3.97 -30.71
N VAL A 73 -12.25 -3.10 -30.91
CA VAL A 73 -11.45 -3.09 -32.13
C VAL A 73 -10.60 -4.35 -32.12
N GLU A 74 -10.71 -5.15 -33.18
CA GLU A 74 -10.13 -6.51 -33.29
C GLU A 74 -8.60 -6.54 -33.12
N GLU A 75 -7.93 -5.39 -33.20
CA GLU A 75 -6.50 -5.20 -32.97
C GLU A 75 -6.10 -5.36 -31.48
N ASP A 76 -6.94 -4.93 -30.53
CA ASP A 76 -6.63 -5.03 -29.09
C ASP A 76 -6.70 -6.47 -28.57
N ILE A 77 -7.56 -7.29 -29.19
CA ILE A 77 -7.67 -8.73 -28.91
C ILE A 77 -6.41 -9.49 -29.38
N GLN A 78 -5.76 -9.03 -30.47
CA GLN A 78 -4.53 -9.67 -30.95
C GLN A 78 -3.33 -9.34 -30.05
N ILE A 79 -3.26 -8.12 -29.50
CA ILE A 79 -2.21 -7.72 -28.55
C ILE A 79 -2.33 -8.51 -27.25
N MET A 80 -3.56 -8.68 -26.73
CA MET A 80 -3.77 -9.48 -25.51
C MET A 80 -3.53 -10.99 -25.71
N ARG A 81 -3.81 -11.55 -26.90
CA ARG A 81 -3.43 -12.94 -27.21
C ARG A 81 -1.91 -13.13 -27.34
N ALA A 82 -1.21 -12.15 -27.91
CA ALA A 82 0.25 -12.18 -28.02
C ALA A 82 0.92 -12.11 -26.64
N ALA A 83 0.40 -11.29 -25.73
CA ALA A 83 0.90 -11.20 -24.35
C ALA A 83 0.66 -12.50 -23.55
N ARG A 84 -0.50 -13.15 -23.73
CA ARG A 84 -0.82 -14.42 -23.06
C ARG A 84 0.05 -15.58 -23.53
N ASN A 85 0.38 -15.63 -24.82
CA ASN A 85 1.30 -16.63 -25.35
C ASN A 85 2.75 -16.44 -24.86
N LEU A 86 3.14 -15.21 -24.47
CA LEU A 86 4.47 -14.93 -23.94
C LEU A 86 4.63 -15.44 -22.49
N ASP A 87 3.59 -15.29 -21.66
CA ASP A 87 3.58 -15.83 -20.29
C ASP A 87 3.55 -17.37 -20.27
N GLU A 88 2.83 -17.99 -21.21
CA GLU A 88 2.82 -19.45 -21.38
C GLU A 88 4.20 -19.96 -21.82
N LEU A 89 4.91 -19.23 -22.68
CA LEU A 89 6.29 -19.53 -23.09
C LEU A 89 7.32 -19.35 -21.95
N MET A 90 7.12 -18.36 -21.07
CA MET A 90 8.00 -18.12 -19.93
C MET A 90 7.73 -19.09 -18.76
N SER A 91 6.49 -19.56 -18.64
CA SER A 91 6.06 -20.63 -17.73
C SER A 91 6.77 -21.95 -18.06
N ASP A 92 6.85 -22.32 -19.33
CA ASP A 92 7.49 -23.57 -19.77
C ASP A 92 9.03 -23.54 -19.65
N ALA A 93 9.64 -22.35 -19.56
CA ALA A 93 11.08 -22.17 -19.38
C ALA A 93 11.56 -22.35 -17.93
N LYS A 94 10.66 -22.44 -16.94
CA LYS A 94 11.00 -22.54 -15.50
C LYS A 94 11.52 -23.91 -15.04
N GLY A 95 11.65 -24.88 -15.95
CA GLY A 95 12.16 -26.24 -15.66
C GLY A 95 13.59 -26.53 -16.12
N LEU A 96 14.29 -25.59 -16.77
CA LEU A 96 15.63 -25.81 -17.31
C LEU A 96 16.71 -25.27 -16.35
N HIS A 97 17.68 -26.11 -16.02
CA HIS A 97 18.81 -25.74 -15.17
C HIS A 97 19.69 -24.74 -15.94
N PRO A 98 20.28 -23.71 -15.30
CA PRO A 98 21.10 -22.69 -15.97
C PRO A 98 22.30 -23.24 -16.75
N GLU A 99 22.72 -24.48 -16.45
CA GLU A 99 23.82 -25.18 -17.11
C GLU A 99 23.45 -25.77 -18.48
N ASP A 100 22.15 -26.00 -18.75
CA ASP A 100 21.66 -26.57 -20.02
C ASP A 100 21.40 -25.49 -21.11
N LEU A 101 21.54 -24.20 -20.76
CA LEU A 101 21.28 -23.06 -21.63
C LEU A 101 22.55 -22.38 -22.18
N GLN A 102 23.72 -23.00 -22.02
CA GLN A 102 24.91 -22.54 -22.75
C GLN A 102 24.94 -23.17 -24.15
N PRO A 103 24.67 -22.41 -25.23
CA PRO A 103 25.00 -22.91 -26.55
C PRO A 103 26.52 -23.07 -26.62
N GLU A 104 27.01 -24.27 -26.95
CA GLU A 104 28.35 -24.44 -27.50
C GLU A 104 28.40 -23.67 -28.83
N ILE A 105 28.65 -22.36 -28.75
CA ILE A 105 28.98 -21.56 -29.92
C ILE A 105 30.43 -21.93 -30.24
N ASP A 106 30.60 -22.80 -31.22
CA ASP A 106 31.94 -23.08 -31.73
C ASP A 106 32.61 -21.78 -32.19
N ALA A 107 33.95 -21.75 -32.08
CA ALA A 107 34.73 -20.56 -32.38
C ALA A 107 34.52 -20.06 -33.82
N GLU A 108 34.11 -20.95 -34.74
CA GLU A 108 33.85 -20.66 -36.14
C GLU A 108 32.55 -19.85 -36.33
N THR A 109 31.51 -20.14 -35.55
CA THR A 109 30.23 -19.40 -35.57
C THR A 109 30.37 -18.01 -34.95
N SER A 110 31.19 -17.87 -33.91
CA SER A 110 31.52 -16.57 -33.31
C SER A 110 32.32 -15.69 -34.29
N GLU A 111 33.35 -16.23 -34.95
CA GLU A 111 34.11 -15.46 -35.95
C GLU A 111 33.24 -15.02 -37.13
N LYS A 112 32.34 -15.89 -37.60
CA LYS A 112 31.42 -15.55 -38.70
C LYS A 112 30.47 -14.41 -38.31
N PHE A 113 29.88 -14.47 -37.12
CA PHE A 113 29.00 -13.41 -36.61
C PHE A 113 29.74 -12.06 -36.51
N TRP A 114 30.97 -12.06 -35.98
CA TRP A 114 31.75 -10.83 -35.88
C TRP A 114 32.20 -10.30 -37.24
N SER A 115 32.49 -11.17 -38.21
CA SER A 115 32.84 -10.75 -39.58
C SER A 115 31.67 -10.09 -40.32
N GLU A 116 30.44 -10.54 -40.08
CA GLU A 116 29.22 -10.00 -40.68
C GLU A 116 28.86 -8.64 -40.06
N VAL A 117 29.07 -8.48 -38.75
CA VAL A 117 28.93 -7.20 -38.03
C VAL A 117 29.99 -6.17 -38.45
N GLU A 118 31.22 -6.61 -38.74
CA GLU A 118 32.32 -5.73 -39.19
C GLU A 118 32.10 -5.27 -40.65
N GLU A 119 31.43 -6.07 -41.49
CA GLU A 119 31.06 -5.73 -42.87
C GLU A 119 29.91 -4.72 -42.94
N GLU A 120 28.93 -4.80 -42.01
CA GLU A 120 27.81 -3.85 -41.93
C GLU A 120 28.17 -2.52 -41.23
N ASN A 121 29.27 -2.46 -40.46
CA ASN A 121 29.59 -1.29 -39.64
C ASN A 121 31.10 -0.94 -39.64
N PRO A 122 31.64 -0.26 -40.68
CA PRO A 122 33.07 0.00 -40.84
C PRO A 122 33.68 1.02 -39.84
N ARG A 123 32.93 1.40 -38.80
CA ARG A 123 33.41 2.27 -37.71
C ARG A 123 33.93 1.50 -36.49
N PHE A 124 33.65 0.20 -36.38
CA PHE A 124 34.25 -0.64 -35.36
C PHE A 124 35.61 -1.13 -35.84
N THR A 125 36.68 -0.45 -35.46
CA THR A 125 38.05 -0.96 -35.69
C THR A 125 38.47 -1.84 -34.53
N LYS A 126 39.27 -2.87 -34.84
CA LYS A 126 39.92 -3.85 -33.94
C LYS A 126 40.61 -3.29 -32.67
N ALA A 127 40.73 -1.98 -32.53
CA ALA A 127 41.36 -1.30 -31.38
C ALA A 127 40.49 -1.22 -30.12
N GLU A 128 39.19 -1.53 -30.18
CA GLU A 128 38.28 -1.50 -29.00
C GLU A 128 38.08 -2.86 -28.34
N ARG A 129 38.67 -3.95 -28.87
CA ARG A 129 38.60 -5.30 -28.27
C ARG A 129 39.54 -5.51 -27.07
N ASP A 130 40.53 -4.64 -26.86
CA ASP A 130 41.58 -4.81 -25.84
C ASP A 130 41.46 -3.86 -24.63
N ILE A 131 40.26 -3.33 -24.34
CA ILE A 131 40.06 -2.53 -23.12
C ILE A 131 39.75 -3.47 -21.95
N ASN A 132 40.80 -3.76 -21.19
CA ASN A 132 40.80 -4.51 -19.94
C ASN A 132 39.98 -3.76 -18.86
N PRO A 133 39.01 -4.37 -18.16
CA PRO A 133 38.30 -3.69 -17.08
C PRO A 133 39.11 -3.74 -15.78
N LEU A 134 39.42 -2.56 -15.25
CA LEU A 134 39.74 -2.27 -13.84
C LEU A 134 40.99 -2.94 -13.26
N GLU A 135 42.12 -2.22 -13.31
CA GLU A 135 43.16 -2.32 -12.28
C GLU A 135 42.58 -1.87 -10.94
N TYR A 136 42.30 -2.84 -10.07
CA TYR A 136 42.03 -2.65 -8.66
C TYR A 136 43.37 -2.42 -7.95
N ASP A 137 43.54 -1.29 -7.27
CA ASP A 137 44.70 -0.97 -6.43
C ASP A 137 44.46 -1.57 -5.01
N PRO A 138 45.22 -2.61 -4.60
CA PRO A 138 45.01 -3.27 -3.31
C PRO A 138 45.77 -2.61 -2.16
N SER A 139 46.24 -1.37 -2.28
CA SER A 139 47.09 -0.74 -1.24
C SER A 139 46.38 -0.21 0.01
N PHE A 140 45.09 -0.49 0.20
CA PHE A 140 44.34 -0.05 1.38
C PHE A 140 43.43 -1.17 1.90
N HIS A 141 43.99 -2.15 2.63
CA HIS A 141 43.38 -2.80 3.78
C HIS A 141 44.44 -3.68 4.47
N ASP A 142 44.58 -3.51 5.78
CA ASP A 142 45.52 -4.26 6.62
C ASP A 142 45.05 -5.72 6.71
N GLN A 143 45.68 -6.60 5.93
CA GLN A 143 45.35 -8.02 5.83
C GLN A 143 45.65 -8.81 7.13
N SER A 144 46.31 -8.20 8.12
CA SER A 144 46.65 -8.88 9.37
C SER A 144 45.46 -9.13 10.30
N GLU A 145 44.38 -8.33 10.22
CA GLU A 145 43.18 -8.53 11.06
C GLU A 145 42.20 -9.57 10.48
N ILE A 146 42.25 -9.85 9.17
CA ILE A 146 41.33 -10.79 8.53
C ILE A 146 41.83 -12.24 8.69
N ASP A 147 43.14 -12.45 8.66
CA ASP A 147 43.71 -13.79 8.82
C ASP A 147 43.57 -14.34 10.26
N GLU A 148 43.57 -13.47 11.28
CA GLU A 148 43.38 -13.87 12.69
C GLU A 148 41.94 -14.34 12.99
N VAL A 149 40.94 -13.69 12.36
CA VAL A 149 39.52 -14.06 12.53
C VAL A 149 39.16 -15.34 11.76
N VAL A 150 39.84 -15.61 10.64
CA VAL A 150 39.59 -16.83 9.83
C VAL A 150 40.20 -18.07 10.49
N GLU A 151 41.38 -17.97 11.12
CA GLU A 151 41.98 -19.09 11.88
C GLU A 151 41.16 -19.44 13.14
N GLU A 152 40.62 -18.45 13.87
CA GLU A 152 39.82 -18.71 15.06
C GLU A 152 38.50 -19.43 14.72
N HIS A 153 37.91 -19.12 13.55
CA HIS A 153 36.66 -19.74 13.10
C HIS A 153 36.82 -21.16 12.53
N GLN A 154 37.96 -21.47 11.89
CA GLN A 154 38.26 -22.82 11.40
C GLN A 154 38.58 -23.79 12.56
N THR A 155 39.18 -23.30 13.64
CA THR A 155 39.49 -24.13 14.82
C THR A 155 38.22 -24.49 15.61
N ALA A 156 37.18 -23.66 15.54
CA ALA A 156 35.89 -23.92 16.20
C ALA A 156 35.04 -24.97 15.46
N LEU A 157 35.13 -25.06 14.13
CA LEU A 157 34.36 -26.02 13.34
C LEU A 157 34.95 -27.43 13.39
N HIS A 158 36.27 -27.57 13.54
CA HIS A 158 36.90 -28.89 13.61
C HIS A 158 36.65 -29.64 14.94
N ASN A 159 36.19 -28.95 15.98
CA ASN A 159 35.85 -29.58 17.28
C ASN A 159 34.40 -30.09 17.38
N ILE A 160 33.58 -29.92 16.34
CA ILE A 160 32.16 -30.34 16.34
C ILE A 160 31.96 -31.64 15.53
N GLU A 161 32.87 -31.99 14.63
CA GLU A 161 32.72 -33.17 13.75
C GLU A 161 33.15 -34.51 14.40
N ASP A 162 33.82 -34.49 15.56
CA ASP A 162 34.34 -35.72 16.20
C ASP A 162 33.34 -36.42 17.16
N ASP A 163 32.13 -35.90 17.37
CA ASP A 163 31.16 -36.43 18.36
C ASP A 163 29.88 -37.08 17.74
N GLU A 164 29.77 -37.22 16.41
CA GLU A 164 28.53 -37.74 15.77
C GLU A 164 28.61 -39.16 15.17
N GLU A 165 29.73 -39.88 15.24
CA GLU A 165 29.84 -41.26 14.75
C GLU A 165 29.53 -42.32 15.82
N GLU A 166 28.32 -42.38 16.37
CA GLU A 166 27.79 -43.62 16.98
C GLU A 166 26.26 -43.59 17.19
N ALA A 167 25.50 -43.73 16.10
CA ALA A 167 24.06 -43.99 16.19
C ALA A 167 23.65 -45.18 15.30
N TYR A 168 23.10 -46.18 15.99
CA TYR A 168 22.70 -47.51 15.54
C TYR A 168 21.72 -47.53 14.35
N PHE A 169 22.00 -48.41 13.39
CA PHE A 169 21.03 -48.93 12.42
C PHE A 169 20.02 -49.84 13.14
N VAL A 170 18.74 -49.46 13.15
CA VAL A 170 17.62 -50.36 13.46
C VAL A 170 16.76 -50.47 12.21
N GLU A 171 16.83 -51.61 11.53
CA GLU A 171 15.86 -52.00 10.51
C GLU A 171 14.53 -52.31 11.20
N GLU A 172 13.54 -51.43 11.03
CA GLU A 172 12.15 -51.70 11.45
C GLU A 172 11.32 -52.02 10.21
N THR A 173 10.89 -53.27 10.16
CA THR A 173 9.92 -53.82 9.19
C THR A 173 8.53 -53.79 9.83
N LEU A 174 7.50 -53.70 8.96
CA LEU A 174 6.08 -54.03 9.17
C LEU A 174 5.09 -52.86 9.33
N ASP A 175 4.59 -52.42 8.18
CA ASP A 175 3.20 -52.59 7.72
C ASP A 175 2.20 -53.22 8.73
N GLU A 176 1.61 -52.41 9.60
CA GLU A 176 0.23 -52.60 10.08
C GLU A 176 -0.44 -51.23 10.27
N GLY A 177 -1.48 -50.96 9.48
CA GLY A 177 -2.30 -49.76 9.63
C GLY A 177 -2.99 -49.70 10.99
N PRO A 178 -3.33 -48.48 11.46
CA PRO A 178 -3.89 -48.28 12.80
C PRO A 178 -5.21 -49.05 12.98
N PRO A 179 -5.44 -49.66 14.17
CA PRO A 179 -6.68 -50.35 14.47
C PRO A 179 -7.87 -49.39 14.44
N PRO A 180 -9.06 -49.85 14.02
CA PRO A 180 -10.26 -49.03 13.98
C PRO A 180 -10.66 -48.57 15.38
N LEU A 181 -11.04 -47.30 15.47
CA LEU A 181 -11.48 -46.65 16.71
C LEU A 181 -12.70 -47.37 17.31
N PRO A 182 -12.79 -47.47 18.65
CA PRO A 182 -13.96 -48.00 19.33
C PRO A 182 -15.18 -47.09 19.10
N PRO A 183 -16.40 -47.66 19.00
CA PRO A 183 -17.61 -46.87 18.88
C PRO A 183 -17.82 -46.02 20.13
N LEU A 184 -18.19 -44.75 19.91
CA LEU A 184 -18.52 -43.81 20.97
C LEU A 184 -19.72 -44.33 21.79
N PRO A 185 -19.71 -44.15 23.12
CA PRO A 185 -20.86 -44.49 23.95
C PRO A 185 -22.04 -43.55 23.63
N ASP A 186 -23.23 -44.13 23.48
CA ASP A 186 -24.47 -43.39 23.35
C ASP A 186 -24.73 -42.65 24.67
N PHE A 187 -24.67 -41.32 24.62
CA PHE A 187 -25.06 -40.46 25.74
C PHE A 187 -26.59 -40.35 25.72
N ASP A 188 -27.22 -40.92 26.74
CA ASP A 188 -28.66 -40.82 27.00
C ASP A 188 -28.97 -39.42 27.56
N ASP A 189 -29.71 -38.63 26.80
CA ASP A 189 -30.01 -37.20 27.00
C ASP A 189 -31.04 -36.93 28.14
N SER A 190 -31.00 -37.74 29.20
CA SER A 190 -31.90 -37.59 30.35
C SER A 190 -31.13 -37.50 31.67
N SER A 191 -30.64 -36.30 31.96
CA SER A 191 -30.33 -35.94 33.35
C SER A 191 -30.90 -34.56 33.67
N ASP A 192 -31.98 -34.60 34.44
CA ASP A 192 -32.53 -33.49 35.20
C ASP A 192 -31.41 -32.88 36.06
N PHE A 193 -31.00 -31.65 35.72
CA PHE A 193 -30.15 -30.86 36.59
C PHE A 193 -31.04 -30.15 37.60
N ASP A 194 -30.99 -30.64 38.84
CA ASP A 194 -31.57 -29.98 39.99
C ASP A 194 -30.94 -28.60 40.23
N GLU A 195 -31.84 -27.64 40.44
CA GLU A 195 -31.64 -26.25 40.79
C GLU A 195 -30.75 -26.13 42.05
N VAL A 196 -29.55 -25.56 41.91
CA VAL A 196 -28.64 -25.31 43.04
C VAL A 196 -28.84 -23.87 43.51
N ASP A 197 -29.39 -23.74 44.72
CA ASP A 197 -29.57 -22.49 45.48
C ASP A 197 -28.29 -21.64 45.51
N GLU A 198 -28.40 -20.39 45.04
CA GLU A 198 -27.40 -19.34 45.20
C GLU A 198 -27.35 -18.86 46.66
N GLN A 199 -26.29 -19.20 47.39
CA GLN A 199 -25.96 -18.54 48.64
C GLN A 199 -25.05 -17.33 48.39
N GLU A 200 -25.59 -16.15 48.72
CA GLU A 200 -24.89 -14.86 48.78
C GLU A 200 -23.58 -14.96 49.57
N PHE A 201 -22.45 -14.75 48.88
CA PHE A 201 -21.14 -14.54 49.49
C PHE A 201 -20.96 -13.04 49.78
N LEU A 202 -21.20 -12.66 51.04
CA LEU A 202 -20.89 -11.33 51.57
C LEU A 202 -19.37 -11.18 51.72
N PHE A 203 -18.74 -10.32 50.92
CA PHE A 203 -17.33 -9.96 51.08
C PHE A 203 -17.18 -8.91 52.20
N GLU A 204 -16.50 -9.30 53.27
CA GLU A 204 -16.11 -8.44 54.39
C GLU A 204 -14.86 -7.63 53.98
N GLN A 205 -15.04 -6.32 53.77
CA GLN A 205 -13.93 -5.37 53.56
C GLN A 205 -13.09 -5.29 54.83
N THR A 206 -11.80 -5.62 54.72
CA THR A 206 -10.82 -5.36 55.77
C THR A 206 -10.11 -4.04 55.50
N ASP A 207 -10.37 -3.06 56.36
CA ASP A 207 -9.63 -1.81 56.47
C ASP A 207 -8.18 -2.09 56.87
N VAL A 208 -7.22 -1.63 56.05
CA VAL A 208 -5.80 -1.62 56.39
C VAL A 208 -5.39 -0.18 56.69
N TYR A 209 -4.87 -0.02 57.92
CA TYR A 209 -4.40 1.22 58.53
C TYR A 209 -3.26 1.90 57.76
N GLU A 210 -3.36 3.22 57.74
CA GLU A 210 -2.30 4.20 57.52
C GLU A 210 -1.17 4.04 58.56
N ASP A 211 0.09 4.22 58.14
CA ASP A 211 1.00 5.12 58.86
C ASP A 211 2.29 5.47 58.08
N GLU A 212 2.56 6.78 58.11
CA GLU A 212 3.84 7.50 58.07
C GLU A 212 5.01 7.06 57.16
N VAL A 213 5.32 7.88 56.13
CA VAL A 213 6.70 8.38 55.92
C VAL A 213 6.71 9.82 55.38
N VAL A 214 6.93 10.74 56.33
CA VAL A 214 7.80 11.94 56.32
C VAL A 214 8.44 12.39 54.98
N ALA A 215 7.99 13.58 54.54
CA ALA A 215 8.74 14.75 54.07
C ALA A 215 10.00 14.59 53.18
N ARG A 216 9.90 15.10 51.94
CA ARG A 216 10.91 16.03 51.41
C ARG A 216 10.34 16.97 50.34
N SER A 217 10.50 18.25 50.66
CA SER A 217 10.23 19.45 49.87
C SER A 217 11.25 19.68 48.76
N GLN A 218 10.80 20.21 47.62
CA GLN A 218 11.35 21.33 46.81
C GLN A 218 10.60 21.30 45.47
N ALA A 219 9.58 22.13 45.24
CA ALA A 219 9.66 23.56 44.90
C ALA A 219 10.31 23.78 43.52
N ASP A 220 9.50 23.74 42.48
CA ASP A 220 9.71 24.55 41.27
C ASP A 220 8.40 25.26 40.94
N ASP A 221 8.41 26.57 41.22
CA ASP A 221 7.45 27.58 40.79
C ASP A 221 7.46 27.63 39.26
N PHE A 222 6.37 27.18 38.62
CA PHE A 222 6.08 27.57 37.24
C PHE A 222 4.96 28.61 37.27
N GLN A 223 5.37 29.85 37.04
CA GLN A 223 4.57 31.05 37.04
C GLN A 223 3.84 31.14 35.69
N GLU A 224 2.59 30.68 35.62
CA GLU A 224 1.71 30.94 34.48
C GLU A 224 1.36 32.44 34.44
N SER A 225 1.84 33.12 33.39
CA SER A 225 1.37 34.46 33.03
C SER A 225 0.15 34.31 32.12
N PRO A 226 -0.97 34.98 32.41
CA PRO A 226 -2.08 35.04 31.49
C PRO A 226 -1.75 36.04 30.37
N GLU A 227 -1.57 35.55 29.15
CA GLU A 227 -1.61 36.40 27.95
C GLU A 227 -3.05 36.87 27.74
N GLU A 228 -3.29 38.14 28.04
CA GLU A 228 -4.42 38.92 27.56
C GLU A 228 -4.37 38.90 26.02
N PHE A 229 -5.34 38.22 25.40
CA PHE A 229 -5.56 38.27 23.96
C PHE A 229 -6.61 39.35 23.70
N ASP A 230 -6.16 40.46 23.10
CA ASP A 230 -6.98 41.58 22.70
C ASP A 230 -8.07 41.13 21.71
N GLU A 231 -9.33 41.21 22.17
CA GLU A 231 -10.51 41.35 21.32
C GLU A 231 -10.47 42.76 20.71
N ASP A 232 -10.33 42.87 19.39
CA ASP A 232 -10.92 43.95 18.57
C ASP A 232 -10.55 43.75 17.09
N TYR A 233 -11.43 43.11 16.33
CA TYR A 233 -11.48 43.26 14.87
C TYR A 233 -12.94 43.28 14.41
N GLU A 234 -13.58 44.45 14.54
CA GLU A 234 -14.81 44.78 13.82
C GLU A 234 -14.46 44.98 12.34
N GLU A 235 -14.75 43.98 11.50
CA GLU A 235 -14.71 44.13 10.05
C GLU A 235 -16.14 44.30 9.51
N ASN A 236 -16.43 45.54 9.07
CA ASN A 236 -17.65 45.95 8.40
C ASN A 236 -17.89 45.10 7.14
N PHE A 237 -18.93 44.26 7.16
CA PHE A 237 -19.54 43.74 5.94
C PHE A 237 -20.51 44.80 5.40
N GLN A 238 -20.12 45.44 4.29
CA GLN A 238 -21.05 46.17 3.44
C GLN A 238 -21.88 45.15 2.64
N GLU A 239 -23.19 45.18 2.87
CA GLU A 239 -24.20 44.55 2.00
C GLU A 239 -24.19 45.30 0.66
N ASP A 240 -23.72 44.65 -0.40
CA ASP A 240 -23.92 45.13 -1.76
C ASP A 240 -25.28 44.64 -2.28
N GLU A 241 -26.03 45.64 -2.76
CA GLU A 241 -27.41 45.60 -3.22
C GLU A 241 -27.62 44.65 -4.41
N GLU A 242 -28.70 43.86 -4.34
CA GLU A 242 -29.26 43.12 -5.46
C GLU A 242 -29.86 44.10 -6.50
N GLU A 243 -29.21 44.23 -7.66
CA GLU A 243 -29.80 44.87 -8.84
C GLU A 243 -30.59 43.85 -9.68
N ASP A 244 -31.92 44.01 -9.63
CA ASP A 244 -32.90 43.36 -10.51
C ASP A 244 -32.66 43.69 -12.00
N LEU A 245 -32.18 42.70 -12.77
CA LEU A 245 -32.13 42.77 -14.23
C LEU A 245 -33.49 42.42 -14.86
N VAL A 246 -34.26 43.46 -15.14
CA VAL A 246 -35.49 43.42 -15.93
C VAL A 246 -35.19 43.06 -17.40
N LEU A 247 -35.68 41.91 -17.85
CA LEU A 247 -35.69 41.50 -19.26
C LEU A 247 -36.70 42.36 -20.08
N PRO A 248 -36.33 42.86 -21.28
CA PRO A 248 -37.30 43.51 -22.17
C PRO A 248 -38.16 42.47 -22.93
N PRO A 249 -39.46 42.77 -23.19
CA PRO A 249 -40.34 41.85 -23.89
C PRO A 249 -40.10 41.85 -25.41
N GLN A 250 -40.18 40.66 -25.99
CA GLN A 250 -40.12 40.41 -27.42
C GLN A 250 -41.27 41.11 -28.17
N SER A 251 -40.93 41.98 -29.12
CA SER A 251 -41.88 42.57 -30.06
C SER A 251 -42.07 41.66 -31.29
N SER A 252 -43.29 41.16 -31.46
CA SER A 252 -43.73 40.42 -32.65
C SER A 252 -44.00 41.39 -33.81
N ALA A 253 -43.09 41.43 -34.78
CA ALA A 253 -43.29 42.17 -36.02
C ALA A 253 -44.09 41.35 -37.04
N ARG A 254 -45.38 41.69 -37.08
CA ARG A 254 -46.44 41.27 -38.00
C ARG A 254 -46.11 41.68 -39.44
N PHE A 255 -45.81 40.71 -40.31
CA PHE A 255 -45.68 40.93 -41.75
C PHE A 255 -47.07 41.25 -42.34
N LYS A 256 -47.23 42.44 -42.92
CA LYS A 256 -48.45 42.85 -43.63
C LYS A 256 -48.32 42.49 -45.10
N GLN A 257 -49.28 41.69 -45.52
CA GLN A 257 -49.74 41.47 -46.88
C GLN A 257 -50.29 42.80 -47.44
N THR A 258 -49.82 43.23 -48.61
CA THR A 258 -50.53 44.20 -49.46
C THR A 258 -50.52 43.67 -50.87
N GLU A 259 -51.68 43.15 -51.25
CA GLU A 259 -52.15 43.01 -52.62
C GLU A 259 -52.45 44.40 -53.23
N ASP A 260 -52.38 44.42 -54.56
CA ASP A 260 -53.30 45.08 -55.49
C ASP A 260 -52.89 46.32 -56.33
N VAL A 261 -52.73 46.00 -57.63
CA VAL A 261 -53.41 46.56 -58.84
C VAL A 261 -52.75 47.74 -59.59
N PHE A 262 -52.36 47.50 -60.85
CA PHE A 262 -52.95 48.05 -62.12
C PHE A 262 -52.11 47.51 -63.31
N GLU A 263 -52.69 46.69 -64.21
CA GLU A 263 -53.21 47.06 -65.55
C GLU A 263 -52.07 47.52 -66.49
N GLY A 264 -51.57 46.70 -67.43
CA GLY A 264 -52.23 46.25 -68.66
C GLY A 264 -51.52 46.95 -69.84
N ILE A 265 -50.96 46.20 -70.80
CA ILE A 265 -50.67 46.62 -72.19
C ILE A 265 -50.24 45.38 -72.98
N ASP A 266 -50.84 45.28 -74.16
CA ASP A 266 -50.84 44.19 -75.13
C ASP A 266 -49.55 44.04 -75.95
N GLU A 267 -49.43 42.84 -76.52
CA GLU A 267 -48.87 42.47 -77.84
C GLU A 267 -47.42 42.86 -78.18
N ASP A 268 -46.56 41.84 -78.31
CA ASP A 268 -45.77 41.63 -79.55
C ASP A 268 -45.05 40.26 -79.54
N HIS A 269 -45.62 39.30 -80.28
CA HIS A 269 -45.07 37.97 -80.51
C HIS A 269 -44.06 38.01 -81.67
N HIS A 270 -42.79 38.38 -81.44
CA HIS A 270 -41.70 38.07 -82.39
C HIS A 270 -40.27 38.21 -81.79
N ALA A 271 -40.03 37.65 -80.59
CA ALA A 271 -38.68 37.66 -79.99
C ALA A 271 -38.32 36.41 -79.15
N LEU A 272 -38.99 35.28 -79.35
CA LEU A 272 -38.88 34.11 -78.45
C LEU A 272 -37.58 33.29 -78.59
N ASP A 273 -36.86 33.37 -79.71
CA ASP A 273 -35.64 32.54 -79.90
C ASP A 273 -34.34 33.20 -79.41
N GLN A 274 -34.32 34.51 -79.13
CA GLN A 274 -33.15 35.20 -78.55
C GLN A 274 -33.24 35.34 -77.03
N VAL A 275 -34.46 35.34 -76.46
CA VAL A 275 -34.68 35.46 -75.01
C VAL A 275 -34.42 34.14 -74.28
N GLU A 276 -34.70 32.97 -74.88
CA GLU A 276 -34.38 31.67 -74.26
C GLU A 276 -32.87 31.42 -74.14
N ALA A 277 -32.07 31.90 -75.11
CA ALA A 277 -30.61 31.80 -75.05
C ALA A 277 -30.01 32.73 -73.97
N GLU A 278 -30.55 33.94 -73.80
CA GLU A 278 -30.16 34.85 -72.70
C GLU A 278 -30.67 34.39 -71.33
N GLN A 279 -31.83 33.74 -71.25
CA GLN A 279 -32.34 33.15 -70.00
C GLN A 279 -31.51 31.93 -69.58
N ALA A 280 -31.11 31.07 -70.51
CA ALA A 280 -30.22 29.93 -70.20
C ALA A 280 -28.82 30.37 -69.75
N GLU A 281 -28.27 31.47 -70.27
CA GLU A 281 -27.05 32.06 -69.73
C GLU A 281 -27.24 32.70 -68.34
N ARG A 282 -28.40 33.35 -68.09
CA ARG A 282 -28.73 33.90 -66.77
C ARG A 282 -28.92 32.81 -65.72
N GLU A 283 -29.53 31.68 -66.08
CA GLU A 283 -29.67 30.53 -65.18
C GLU A 283 -28.32 29.90 -64.86
N LYS A 284 -27.43 29.71 -65.84
CA LYS A 284 -26.06 29.22 -65.58
C LYS A 284 -25.24 30.18 -64.71
N ARG A 285 -25.40 31.49 -64.88
CA ARG A 285 -24.75 32.49 -64.01
C ARG A 285 -25.37 32.52 -62.61
N ALA A 286 -26.69 32.36 -62.50
CA ALA A 286 -27.37 32.25 -61.21
C ALA A 286 -26.93 30.99 -60.46
N ASP A 287 -26.81 29.85 -61.15
CA ASP A 287 -26.39 28.59 -60.54
C ASP A 287 -24.92 28.64 -60.09
N LEU A 288 -24.03 29.26 -60.89
CA LEU A 288 -22.64 29.52 -60.49
C LEU A 288 -22.55 30.45 -59.26
N LEU A 289 -23.41 31.48 -59.18
CA LEU A 289 -23.48 32.39 -58.02
C LEU A 289 -24.02 31.68 -56.77
N ILE A 290 -25.01 30.79 -56.92
CA ILE A 290 -25.56 29.98 -55.82
C ILE A 290 -24.50 29.00 -55.30
N HIS A 291 -23.79 28.30 -56.19
CA HIS A 291 -22.70 27.39 -55.82
C HIS A 291 -21.53 28.16 -55.17
N GLY A 292 -21.20 29.34 -55.70
CA GLY A 292 -20.22 30.25 -55.08
C GLY A 292 -20.63 30.71 -53.68
N ALA A 293 -21.90 31.07 -53.49
CA ALA A 293 -22.42 31.47 -52.18
C ALA A 293 -22.39 30.33 -51.17
N TRP A 294 -22.72 29.09 -51.58
CA TRP A 294 -22.58 27.90 -50.73
C TRP A 294 -21.13 27.60 -50.38
N ALA A 295 -20.20 27.72 -51.32
CA ALA A 295 -18.78 27.53 -51.05
C ALA A 295 -18.26 28.55 -50.02
N VAL A 296 -18.66 29.82 -50.14
CA VAL A 296 -18.32 30.88 -49.17
C VAL A 296 -18.98 30.59 -47.82
N ALA A 297 -20.26 30.22 -47.78
CA ALA A 297 -20.97 29.89 -46.54
C ALA A 297 -20.31 28.71 -45.81
N CYS A 298 -19.96 27.63 -46.51
CA CYS A 298 -19.24 26.50 -45.96
C CYS A 298 -17.87 26.91 -45.42
N LEU A 299 -17.12 27.75 -46.16
CA LEU A 299 -15.83 28.25 -45.71
C LEU A 299 -15.97 29.13 -44.45
N THR A 300 -16.96 30.02 -44.41
CA THR A 300 -17.24 30.84 -43.22
C THR A 300 -17.70 30.00 -42.02
N PHE A 301 -18.50 28.96 -42.25
CA PHE A 301 -18.93 28.05 -41.19
C PHE A 301 -17.76 27.24 -40.64
N ILE A 302 -16.85 26.78 -41.50
CA ILE A 302 -15.61 26.12 -41.09
C ILE A 302 -14.75 27.09 -40.26
N LEU A 303 -14.57 28.34 -40.71
CA LEU A 303 -13.79 29.34 -39.97
C LEU A 303 -14.43 29.72 -38.63
N PHE A 304 -15.76 29.83 -38.58
CA PHE A 304 -16.49 30.14 -37.35
C PHE A 304 -16.48 28.97 -36.36
N SER A 305 -16.65 27.74 -36.84
CA SER A 305 -16.51 26.52 -36.03
C SER A 305 -15.10 26.39 -35.47
N LEU A 306 -14.08 26.68 -36.30
CA LEU A 306 -12.69 26.79 -35.82
C LEU A 306 -12.61 27.87 -34.73
N TYR A 307 -13.11 29.08 -34.96
CA TYR A 307 -13.08 30.16 -33.96
C TYR A 307 -13.75 29.79 -32.64
N LEU A 308 -14.91 29.14 -32.64
CA LEU A 308 -15.58 28.72 -31.40
C LEU A 308 -14.82 27.60 -30.67
N VAL A 309 -14.22 26.67 -31.40
CA VAL A 309 -13.34 25.64 -30.83
C VAL A 309 -12.05 26.25 -30.26
N PHE A 310 -11.60 27.39 -30.78
CA PHE A 310 -10.36 28.06 -30.35
C PHE A 310 -10.55 29.21 -29.34
N GLY A 311 -11.74 29.82 -29.27
CA GLY A 311 -11.96 31.10 -28.59
C GLY A 311 -12.46 31.01 -27.15
N LEU A 312 -12.86 29.82 -26.69
CA LEU A 312 -13.22 29.56 -25.30
C LEU A 312 -11.97 29.09 -24.55
N GLU A 313 -11.03 30.00 -24.30
CA GLU A 313 -9.85 29.74 -23.46
C GLU A 313 -10.29 29.39 -22.02
N GLN A 314 -9.82 28.24 -21.53
CA GLN A 314 -10.13 27.72 -20.21
C GLN A 314 -9.37 28.45 -19.10
N ARG A 315 -9.89 28.29 -17.87
CA ARG A 315 -9.39 28.96 -16.66
C ARG A 315 -7.96 28.54 -16.36
N LYS A 316 -7.10 29.53 -16.14
CA LYS A 316 -5.73 29.32 -15.67
C LYS A 316 -5.75 28.77 -14.25
N GLU A 317 -5.33 27.53 -14.09
CA GLU A 317 -5.03 27.03 -12.76
C GLU A 317 -3.78 27.73 -12.22
N HIS A 318 -3.88 28.22 -10.98
CA HIS A 318 -2.75 28.78 -10.27
C HIS A 318 -2.12 27.68 -9.43
N PHE A 319 -0.78 27.64 -9.38
CA PHE A 319 -0.08 26.78 -8.43
C PHE A 319 -0.58 27.05 -7.01
N THR A 320 -1.14 26.03 -6.35
CA THR A 320 -1.55 26.07 -4.94
C THR A 320 -0.75 25.08 -4.11
N GLY A 321 -0.60 25.35 -2.82
CA GLY A 321 0.07 24.43 -1.89
C GLY A 321 1.55 24.16 -2.19
N LEU A 322 2.30 25.04 -2.85
CA LEU A 322 3.73 24.84 -3.09
C LEU A 322 4.60 25.58 -2.07
N THR A 323 5.78 25.03 -1.78
CA THR A 323 6.82 25.79 -1.07
C THR A 323 7.22 27.02 -1.89
N LYS A 324 7.65 28.09 -1.22
CA LYS A 324 8.08 29.33 -1.90
C LYS A 324 9.23 29.06 -2.89
N SER A 325 10.13 28.12 -2.60
CA SER A 325 11.20 27.73 -3.52
C SER A 325 10.66 27.03 -4.77
N ASP A 326 9.74 26.09 -4.60
CA ASP A 326 9.18 25.32 -5.72
C ASP A 326 8.29 26.21 -6.60
N PHE A 327 7.43 27.03 -5.99
CA PHE A 327 6.62 28.01 -6.70
C PHE A 327 7.48 28.90 -7.62
N ASN A 328 8.57 29.45 -7.09
CA ASN A 328 9.47 30.30 -7.87
C ASN A 328 10.20 29.52 -8.98
N ARG A 329 10.61 28.27 -8.70
CA ARG A 329 11.27 27.39 -9.67
C ARG A 329 10.34 27.06 -10.84
N LEU A 330 9.13 26.58 -10.56
CA LEU A 330 8.12 26.25 -11.57
C LEU A 330 7.68 27.49 -12.36
N THR A 331 7.45 28.61 -11.68
CA THR A 331 7.10 29.89 -12.31
C THR A 331 8.21 30.40 -13.25
N ALA A 332 9.49 30.19 -12.90
CA ALA A 332 10.60 30.59 -13.77
C ALA A 332 10.66 29.77 -15.06
N ILE A 333 10.20 28.52 -15.03
CA ILE A 333 10.12 27.64 -16.21
C ILE A 333 8.92 28.02 -17.07
N SER A 334 7.73 28.19 -16.47
CA SER A 334 6.52 28.59 -17.19
C SER A 334 6.66 29.98 -17.83
N LYS A 335 7.38 30.92 -17.20
CA LYS A 335 7.68 32.24 -17.81
C LYS A 335 8.57 32.16 -19.05
N LYS A 336 9.41 31.11 -19.18
CA LYS A 336 10.20 30.86 -20.38
C LYS A 336 9.38 30.16 -21.47
N ALA A 337 8.10 29.90 -21.22
CA ALA A 337 7.29 29.12 -22.13
C ALA A 337 7.07 29.83 -23.47
N GLY A 338 7.48 29.16 -24.54
CA GLY A 338 7.30 29.61 -25.92
C GLY A 338 6.30 28.73 -26.67
N SER A 339 5.81 29.22 -27.81
CA SER A 339 4.93 28.46 -28.73
C SER A 339 5.71 27.42 -29.57
N GLY A 340 6.73 26.80 -28.97
CA GLY A 340 7.74 25.97 -29.64
C GLY A 340 7.35 24.51 -29.86
N SER A 341 8.14 23.84 -30.68
CA SER A 341 8.12 22.38 -30.92
C SER A 341 8.40 21.58 -29.63
N LEU A 342 8.15 20.26 -29.63
CA LEU A 342 8.56 19.37 -28.53
C LEU A 342 10.10 19.28 -28.36
N GLU A 343 10.87 19.74 -29.34
CA GLU A 343 12.33 19.78 -29.27
C GLU A 343 12.81 20.82 -28.23
N GLY A 344 13.57 20.36 -27.24
CA GLY A 344 14.11 21.23 -26.18
C GLY A 344 13.11 21.55 -25.07
N ILE A 345 12.09 20.70 -24.87
CA ILE A 345 11.22 20.83 -23.70
C ILE A 345 12.03 20.63 -22.43
N SER A 346 11.96 21.62 -21.55
CA SER A 346 12.36 21.52 -20.16
C SER A 346 11.11 21.36 -19.31
N PHE A 347 11.06 20.29 -18.54
CA PHE A 347 10.02 20.05 -17.57
C PHE A 347 10.62 20.08 -16.17
N ASP A 348 9.83 20.49 -15.18
CA ASP A 348 10.16 20.31 -13.77
C ASP A 348 8.89 20.03 -12.98
N LEU A 349 9.06 19.35 -11.86
CA LEU A 349 7.99 18.87 -10.99
C LEU A 349 8.24 19.35 -9.56
N ALA A 350 7.17 19.57 -8.82
CA ALA A 350 7.19 19.79 -7.39
C ALA A 350 5.92 19.19 -6.76
N VAL A 351 6.05 18.71 -5.54
CA VAL A 351 4.91 18.16 -4.79
C VAL A 351 4.24 19.29 -4.02
N GLY A 352 2.91 19.27 -4.00
CA GLY A 352 2.12 20.07 -3.08
C GLY A 352 2.43 19.70 -1.63
N THR A 353 2.21 20.65 -0.72
CA THR A 353 2.28 20.44 0.73
C THR A 353 1.23 19.46 1.22
N ASP A 354 0.19 19.21 0.42
CA ASP A 354 -0.84 18.19 0.64
C ASP A 354 -0.33 16.76 0.37
N LEU A 355 0.81 16.60 -0.33
CA LEU A 355 1.31 15.33 -0.88
C LEU A 355 0.33 14.60 -1.81
N GLN A 356 -0.78 15.25 -2.18
CA GLN A 356 -1.85 14.70 -3.03
C GLN A 356 -1.81 15.28 -4.43
N THR A 357 -1.10 16.39 -4.64
CA THR A 357 -0.98 17.02 -5.95
C THR A 357 0.50 17.11 -6.33
N ILE A 358 0.84 16.67 -7.54
CA ILE A 358 2.15 16.98 -8.14
C ILE A 358 1.96 18.06 -9.18
N TRP A 359 2.58 19.20 -8.98
CA TRP A 359 2.59 20.30 -9.92
C TRP A 359 3.75 20.14 -10.89
N GLY A 360 3.48 20.34 -12.18
CA GLY A 360 4.47 20.39 -13.23
C GLY A 360 4.49 21.74 -13.93
N ALA A 361 5.67 22.13 -14.40
CA ALA A 361 5.83 23.28 -15.29
C ALA A 361 6.70 22.92 -16.49
N SER A 362 6.32 23.45 -17.65
CA SER A 362 7.01 23.27 -18.91
C SER A 362 7.46 24.60 -19.50
N ASN A 363 8.48 24.60 -20.35
CA ASN A 363 8.81 25.75 -21.21
C ASN A 363 8.05 25.73 -22.55
N ARG A 364 7.00 24.92 -22.67
CA ARG A 364 6.13 24.86 -23.84
C ARG A 364 4.76 25.43 -23.50
N LYS A 365 4.25 26.31 -24.36
CA LYS A 365 2.86 26.78 -24.31
C LYS A 365 1.92 25.90 -25.12
N GLY A 366 0.68 25.81 -24.66
CA GLY A 366 -0.41 25.11 -25.32
C GLY A 366 -0.60 23.66 -24.88
N PRO A 367 -1.71 23.04 -25.31
CA PRO A 367 -2.14 21.75 -24.79
C PRO A 367 -1.16 20.62 -25.13
N ALA A 368 -0.90 19.78 -24.14
CA ALA A 368 -0.18 18.52 -24.28
C ALA A 368 -0.72 17.50 -23.28
N GLY A 369 -0.96 16.27 -23.71
CA GLY A 369 -1.27 15.17 -22.81
C GLY A 369 0.00 14.69 -22.12
N LEU A 370 -0.07 14.43 -20.83
CA LEU A 370 1.05 14.03 -20.00
C LEU A 370 0.74 12.70 -19.33
N PHE A 371 1.64 11.73 -19.49
CA PHE A 371 1.60 10.46 -18.77
C PHE A 371 2.80 10.41 -17.83
N LEU A 372 2.52 10.47 -16.53
CA LEU A 372 3.49 10.43 -15.46
C LEU A 372 3.56 9.01 -14.90
N SER A 373 4.75 8.43 -14.83
CA SER A 373 5.01 7.20 -14.10
C SER A 373 6.12 7.43 -13.08
N MET A 374 5.91 7.03 -11.84
CA MET A 374 6.82 7.25 -10.73
C MET A 374 7.11 5.94 -10.04
N LYS A 375 8.39 5.59 -9.92
CA LYS A 375 8.85 4.42 -9.16
C LYS A 375 9.68 4.89 -7.97
N SER A 376 9.34 4.45 -6.76
CA SER A 376 10.12 4.75 -5.57
C SER A 376 11.54 4.23 -5.72
N VAL A 377 12.51 4.96 -5.18
CA VAL A 377 13.91 4.54 -5.09
C VAL A 377 14.07 3.67 -3.85
N ASP A 378 14.63 2.48 -4.03
CA ASP A 378 14.87 1.54 -2.94
C ASP A 378 15.63 2.23 -1.80
N ASP A 379 15.26 1.87 -0.57
CA ASP A 379 15.83 2.42 0.66
C ASP A 379 15.67 3.93 0.89
N ASN A 380 14.99 4.66 0.02
CA ASN A 380 14.78 6.10 0.11
C ASN A 380 13.30 6.47 0.23
N LEU A 381 12.56 5.64 0.97
CA LEU A 381 11.12 5.80 1.18
C LEU A 381 10.79 5.69 2.68
N MET A 382 9.94 6.59 3.18
CA MET A 382 9.35 6.50 4.52
C MET A 382 8.08 5.65 4.50
N GLY A 383 8.18 4.44 3.92
CA GLY A 383 7.08 3.50 3.72
C GLY A 383 7.56 2.06 3.81
N ILE A 384 6.66 1.10 3.56
CA ILE A 384 6.97 -0.33 3.52
C ILE A 384 6.82 -0.79 2.07
N GLY A 385 7.91 -1.29 1.48
CA GLY A 385 7.91 -1.81 0.12
C GLY A 385 8.06 -0.76 -0.98
N PRO A 386 8.20 -1.20 -2.24
CA PRO A 386 8.24 -0.33 -3.40
C PRO A 386 6.87 0.28 -3.70
N VAL A 387 6.88 1.46 -4.32
CA VAL A 387 5.68 2.15 -4.79
C VAL A 387 5.83 2.48 -6.27
N LEU A 388 4.85 2.07 -7.07
CA LEU A 388 4.73 2.42 -8.48
C LEU A 388 3.39 3.12 -8.71
N VAL A 389 3.45 4.36 -9.17
CA VAL A 389 2.27 5.20 -9.39
C VAL A 389 2.27 5.74 -10.81
N ASN A 390 1.10 5.71 -11.44
CA ASN A 390 0.84 6.35 -12.72
C ASN A 390 -0.16 7.50 -12.56
N SER A 391 -0.06 8.51 -13.42
CA SER A 391 -1.03 9.60 -13.51
C SER A 391 -1.11 10.13 -14.93
N VAL A 392 -2.28 10.60 -15.32
CA VAL A 392 -2.53 11.23 -16.61
C VAL A 392 -3.11 12.61 -16.37
N SER A 393 -2.56 13.61 -17.04
CA SER A 393 -3.07 14.98 -16.96
C SER A 393 -2.83 15.74 -18.26
N GLU A 394 -3.36 16.95 -18.39
CA GLU A 394 -3.17 17.82 -19.55
C GLU A 394 -2.44 19.10 -19.14
N LEU A 395 -1.47 19.51 -19.96
CA LEU A 395 -0.72 20.75 -19.79
C LEU A 395 -1.58 21.94 -20.26
N ASP A 396 -1.87 22.87 -19.36
CA ASP A 396 -2.56 24.13 -19.66
C ASP A 396 -1.64 25.34 -19.49
N ASP A 397 -1.49 26.16 -20.53
CA ASP A 397 -0.60 27.34 -20.60
C ASP A 397 0.79 27.16 -19.92
N ALA A 398 1.36 25.95 -20.04
CA ALA A 398 2.65 25.52 -19.50
C ALA A 398 2.68 25.03 -18.04
N VAL A 399 1.52 24.84 -17.41
CA VAL A 399 1.34 24.29 -16.05
C VAL A 399 0.51 23.01 -16.12
N VAL A 400 0.75 22.07 -15.21
CA VAL A 400 -0.07 20.88 -15.04
C VAL A 400 -0.21 20.54 -13.56
N ALA A 401 -1.37 20.04 -13.16
CA ALA A 401 -1.58 19.35 -11.89
C ALA A 401 -1.80 17.86 -12.15
N PHE A 402 -1.10 17.00 -11.40
CA PHE A 402 -1.39 15.58 -11.30
C PHE A 402 -2.01 15.32 -9.93
N ASP A 403 -3.34 15.20 -9.91
CA ASP A 403 -4.18 15.02 -8.72
C ASP A 403 -4.83 13.63 -8.67
N LYS A 404 -4.83 12.91 -9.80
CA LYS A 404 -5.38 11.55 -9.91
C LYS A 404 -4.27 10.54 -10.12
N PHE A 405 -4.05 9.69 -9.13
CA PHE A 405 -3.02 8.67 -9.12
C PHE A 405 -3.61 7.27 -9.17
N GLU A 406 -3.09 6.45 -10.07
CA GLU A 406 -3.32 5.01 -10.10
C GLU A 406 -2.10 4.32 -9.48
N ILE A 407 -2.29 3.70 -8.31
CA ILE A 407 -1.24 2.95 -7.63
C ILE A 407 -1.20 1.54 -8.22
N VAL A 408 -0.13 1.24 -8.93
CA VAL A 408 0.11 -0.07 -9.55
C VAL A 408 0.76 -1.03 -8.54
N GLU A 409 1.67 -0.50 -7.71
CA GLU A 409 2.37 -1.25 -6.66
C GLU A 409 2.43 -0.38 -5.39
N GLY A 410 2.15 -0.99 -4.23
CA GLY A 410 2.03 -0.30 -2.95
C GLY A 410 0.57 -0.01 -2.54
N ASP A 411 0.38 0.55 -1.35
CA ASP A 411 -0.93 0.92 -0.80
C ASP A 411 -1.21 2.44 -0.89
N ARG A 412 -0.16 3.26 -0.89
CA ARG A 412 -0.21 4.72 -1.02
C ARG A 412 1.13 5.30 -1.45
N VAL A 413 1.12 6.57 -1.81
CA VAL A 413 2.35 7.34 -2.00
C VAL A 413 2.94 7.67 -0.63
N TYR A 414 4.23 7.38 -0.44
CA TYR A 414 4.95 7.71 0.78
C TYR A 414 5.96 8.83 0.51
N PRO A 415 6.36 9.59 1.53
CA PRO A 415 7.41 10.56 1.34
C PRO A 415 8.75 9.86 1.01
N GLY A 416 9.43 10.27 -0.05
CA GLY A 416 10.61 9.57 -0.54
C GLY A 416 11.22 10.11 -1.83
N LEU A 417 12.30 9.48 -2.29
CA LEU A 417 12.85 9.73 -3.63
C LEU A 417 12.15 8.84 -4.65
N TYR A 418 11.78 9.42 -5.80
CA TYR A 418 11.10 8.74 -6.88
C TYR A 418 11.81 8.98 -8.21
N ASN A 419 11.99 7.92 -8.98
CA ASN A 419 12.38 7.99 -10.38
C ASN A 419 11.12 8.25 -11.21
N VAL A 420 11.07 9.41 -11.83
CA VAL A 420 9.95 9.86 -12.66
C VAL A 420 10.26 9.65 -14.12
N HIS A 421 9.33 8.99 -14.81
CA HIS A 421 9.27 8.86 -16.25
C HIS A 421 8.03 9.60 -16.76
N LEU A 422 8.21 10.77 -17.35
CA LEU A 422 7.14 11.59 -17.90
C LEU A 422 7.15 11.51 -19.44
N LYS A 423 6.03 11.08 -20.02
CA LYS A 423 5.80 11.10 -21.46
C LYS A 423 4.90 12.27 -21.82
N VAL A 424 5.35 13.10 -22.75
CA VAL A 424 4.63 14.27 -23.24
C VAL A 424 4.12 14.00 -24.65
N TYR A 425 2.80 13.97 -24.82
CA TYR A 425 2.11 13.81 -26.08
C TYR A 425 1.58 15.15 -26.56
N ASP A 426 1.92 15.56 -27.77
CA ASP A 426 1.41 16.83 -28.28
C ASP A 426 -0.10 16.75 -28.64
N THR A 427 -0.88 17.43 -27.78
CA THR A 427 -2.31 17.73 -27.83
C THR A 427 -2.88 18.19 -29.16
N SER A 428 -2.04 18.96 -29.85
CA SER A 428 -2.50 20.04 -30.69
C SER A 428 -3.17 19.51 -31.96
N LEU A 429 -4.06 20.34 -32.53
CA LEU A 429 -4.64 20.07 -33.84
C LEU A 429 -3.57 19.92 -34.92
N LYS A 430 -2.40 20.56 -34.76
CA LYS A 430 -1.25 20.36 -35.65
C LYS A 430 -0.78 18.91 -35.61
N GLN A 431 -0.63 18.30 -34.43
CA GLN A 431 -0.27 16.89 -34.31
C GLN A 431 -1.32 15.99 -34.97
N ARG A 432 -2.62 16.22 -34.71
CA ARG A 432 -3.68 15.44 -35.34
C ARG A 432 -3.63 15.55 -36.88
N PHE A 433 -3.39 16.76 -37.38
CA PHE A 433 -3.20 17.02 -38.81
C PHE A 433 -1.93 16.35 -39.35
N PHE A 434 -0.80 16.38 -38.65
CA PHE A 434 0.43 15.70 -39.05
C PHE A 434 0.27 14.17 -39.05
N LEU A 435 -0.41 13.60 -38.05
CA LEU A 435 -0.74 12.18 -38.01
C LEU A 435 -1.67 11.80 -39.17
N PHE A 436 -2.64 12.66 -39.51
CA PHE A 436 -3.47 12.48 -40.70
C PHE A 436 -2.65 12.55 -42.00
N LEU A 437 -1.76 13.55 -42.14
CA LEU A 437 -0.88 13.68 -43.30
C LEU A 437 0.10 12.51 -43.43
N LYS A 438 0.57 11.93 -42.32
CA LYS A 438 1.39 10.72 -42.32
C LYS A 438 0.65 9.51 -42.93
N LYS A 439 -0.68 9.45 -42.80
CA LYS A 439 -1.49 8.39 -43.43
C LYS A 439 -1.59 8.54 -44.95
N VAL A 440 -1.28 9.71 -45.50
CA VAL A 440 -1.33 9.95 -46.95
C VAL A 440 0.02 9.56 -47.59
N PRO A 441 0.07 8.54 -48.47
CA PRO A 441 1.32 7.88 -48.90
C PRO A 441 2.39 8.79 -49.54
N TRP A 442 1.97 9.88 -50.18
CA TRP A 442 2.88 10.84 -50.84
C TRP A 442 3.29 12.00 -49.91
N LEU A 443 2.44 12.39 -48.97
CA LEU A 443 2.73 13.45 -47.99
C LEU A 443 3.64 12.94 -46.86
N GLY A 444 3.44 11.71 -46.39
CA GLY A 444 4.26 11.12 -45.32
C GLY A 444 5.76 11.05 -45.64
N LYS A 445 6.15 11.08 -46.92
CA LYS A 445 7.55 11.08 -47.38
C LYS A 445 8.22 12.45 -47.33
N LEU A 446 7.47 13.52 -47.12
CA LEU A 446 8.06 14.86 -46.98
C LEU A 446 8.85 14.92 -45.67
N GLY A 447 10.13 15.32 -45.74
CA GLY A 447 11.05 15.24 -44.62
C GLY A 447 10.60 15.95 -43.34
N PHE A 448 9.80 17.02 -43.45
CA PHE A 448 9.24 17.73 -42.30
C PHE A 448 8.12 16.95 -41.58
N ILE A 449 7.40 16.07 -42.29
CA ILE A 449 6.35 15.22 -41.71
C ILE A 449 6.99 13.99 -41.06
N ALA A 450 7.98 13.38 -41.73
CA ALA A 450 8.69 12.21 -41.22
C ALA A 450 9.47 12.50 -39.92
N SER A 451 10.06 13.70 -39.82
CA SER A 451 10.84 14.13 -38.65
C SER A 451 10.01 14.54 -37.43
N PHE A 452 8.68 14.73 -37.58
CA PHE A 452 7.82 15.10 -36.46
C PHE A 452 7.68 13.94 -35.46
N LYS A 453 8.34 14.06 -34.30
CA LYS A 453 8.14 13.22 -33.13
C LYS A 453 7.04 13.86 -32.28
N GLY A 454 5.88 13.22 -32.21
CA GLY A 454 4.75 13.69 -31.39
C GLY A 454 4.82 13.29 -29.91
N VAL A 455 5.97 12.75 -29.49
CA VAL A 455 6.23 12.26 -28.13
C VAL A 455 7.61 12.73 -27.70
N ALA A 456 7.70 13.27 -26.49
CA ALA A 456 8.95 13.53 -25.80
C ALA A 456 8.97 12.78 -24.46
N ASP A 457 10.11 12.17 -24.13
CA ASP A 457 10.32 11.46 -22.88
C ASP A 457 11.21 12.28 -21.95
N TYR A 458 10.87 12.30 -20.67
CA TYR A 458 11.58 13.02 -19.63
C TYR A 458 11.80 12.12 -18.40
N ASN A 459 13.05 11.95 -18.01
CA ASN A 459 13.44 11.12 -16.87
C ASN A 459 14.15 11.97 -15.81
N LYS A 460 13.63 11.99 -14.59
CA LYS A 460 14.23 12.75 -13.48
C LYS A 460 13.93 12.07 -12.15
N GLN A 461 14.87 12.17 -11.21
CA GLN A 461 14.59 11.85 -9.82
C GLN A 461 13.99 13.07 -9.11
N ILE A 462 12.88 12.88 -8.39
CA ILE A 462 12.25 13.92 -7.57
C ILE A 462 12.16 13.46 -6.11
N LEU A 463 12.18 14.43 -5.19
CA LEU A 463 11.92 14.20 -3.78
C LEU A 463 10.45 14.51 -3.51
N MET A 464 9.68 13.49 -3.14
CA MET A 464 8.31 13.61 -2.66
C MET A 464 8.33 13.89 -1.16
N TYR A 465 8.73 15.10 -0.76
CA TYR A 465 8.78 15.53 0.64
C TYR A 465 8.72 17.06 0.70
N ASP A 466 8.01 17.60 1.68
CA ASP A 466 7.74 19.05 1.83
C ASP A 466 8.94 19.85 2.36
N GLY A 467 10.00 19.17 2.82
CA GLY A 467 11.22 19.78 3.32
C GLY A 467 12.45 19.60 2.41
N SER A 468 13.62 19.97 2.95
CA SER A 468 14.88 19.83 2.24
C SER A 468 15.33 18.35 2.16
N LEU A 469 16.19 18.03 1.19
CA LEU A 469 16.79 16.69 1.09
C LEU A 469 17.58 16.29 2.36
N ALA A 470 18.19 17.26 3.05
CA ALA A 470 18.93 16.98 4.29
C ALA A 470 17.99 16.64 5.45
N ASP A 471 16.87 17.36 5.56
CA ASP A 471 15.82 17.08 6.54
C ASP A 471 15.18 15.71 6.27
N PHE A 472 14.84 15.43 5.01
CA PHE A 472 14.34 14.12 4.59
C PHE A 472 15.27 12.97 5.00
N LYS A 473 16.58 13.08 4.72
CA LYS A 473 17.56 12.04 5.11
C LYS A 473 17.60 11.80 6.61
N THR A 474 17.45 12.86 7.40
CA THR A 474 17.41 12.76 8.87
C THR A 474 16.16 12.02 9.33
N LYS A 475 14.97 12.44 8.84
CA LYS A 475 13.71 11.76 9.15
C LYS A 475 13.65 10.33 8.64
N LEU A 476 14.23 10.05 7.48
CA LEU A 476 14.33 8.70 6.93
C LEU A 476 15.17 7.78 7.84
N ALA A 477 16.30 8.26 8.36
CA ALA A 477 17.12 7.49 9.28
C ALA A 477 16.37 7.20 10.60
N GLU A 478 15.66 8.19 11.14
CA GLU A 478 14.81 8.02 12.32
C GLU A 478 13.67 7.02 12.07
N TYR A 479 12.98 7.16 10.93
CA TYR A 479 11.93 6.24 10.50
C TYR A 479 12.46 4.81 10.37
N LYS A 480 13.61 4.60 9.72
CA LYS A 480 14.23 3.26 9.60
C LYS A 480 14.55 2.67 10.96
N LYS A 481 15.12 3.45 11.87
CA LYS A 481 15.39 3.00 13.25
C LYS A 481 14.12 2.61 13.99
N LYS A 482 13.06 3.43 13.89
CA LYS A 482 11.76 3.15 14.52
C LYS A 482 11.10 1.91 13.93
N ASN A 483 11.17 1.73 12.60
CA ASN A 483 10.64 0.57 11.91
C ASN A 483 11.41 -0.71 12.28
N GLN A 484 12.75 -0.64 12.37
CA GLN A 484 13.58 -1.76 12.83
C GLN A 484 13.20 -2.16 14.27
N GLU A 485 13.02 -1.19 15.18
CA GLU A 485 12.59 -1.46 16.55
C GLU A 485 11.17 -2.05 16.62
N TYR A 486 10.25 -1.55 15.78
CA TYR A 486 8.90 -2.10 15.66
C TYR A 486 8.91 -3.56 15.22
N ARG A 487 9.73 -3.91 14.22
CA ARG A 487 9.90 -5.29 13.73
C ARG A 487 10.64 -6.19 14.72
N ALA A 488 11.58 -5.63 15.49
CA ALA A 488 12.33 -6.36 16.51
C ALA A 488 11.46 -6.73 17.73
N ARG A 489 10.47 -5.89 18.09
CA ARG A 489 9.61 -6.08 19.27
C ARG A 489 8.94 -7.46 19.35
N PRO A 490 8.20 -7.96 18.35
CA PRO A 490 7.57 -9.29 18.43
C PRO A 490 8.62 -10.41 18.57
N ILE A 491 9.77 -10.28 17.93
CA ILE A 491 10.86 -11.26 18.02
C ILE A 491 11.43 -11.31 19.45
N ARG A 492 11.67 -10.15 20.08
CA ARG A 492 12.10 -10.07 21.48
C ARG A 492 11.07 -10.65 22.45
N GLN A 493 9.77 -10.40 22.21
CA GLN A 493 8.70 -11.00 23.01
C GLN A 493 8.69 -12.53 22.91
N ARG A 494 8.97 -13.11 21.74
CA ARG A 494 9.10 -14.58 21.59
C ARG A 494 10.29 -15.12 22.37
N ILE A 495 11.45 -14.45 22.31
CA ILE A 495 12.64 -14.82 23.09
C ILE A 495 12.31 -14.83 24.60
N GLU A 496 11.64 -13.79 25.08
CA GLU A 496 11.21 -13.69 26.47
C GLU A 496 10.22 -14.81 26.85
N ALA A 497 9.27 -15.12 25.97
CA ALA A 497 8.31 -16.20 26.18
C ALA A 497 8.99 -17.58 26.27
N TYR A 498 9.92 -17.91 25.36
CA TYR A 498 10.71 -19.14 25.46
C TYR A 498 11.52 -19.22 26.74
N SER A 499 12.17 -18.12 27.14
CA SER A 499 12.94 -18.05 28.39
C SER A 499 12.05 -18.27 29.61
N THR A 500 10.87 -17.65 29.61
CA THR A 500 9.89 -17.79 30.70
C THR A 500 9.37 -19.22 30.79
N LEU A 501 9.02 -19.85 29.66
CA LEU A 501 8.57 -21.24 29.61
C LEU A 501 9.65 -22.22 30.10
N SER A 502 10.92 -22.00 29.72
CA SER A 502 12.05 -22.78 30.22
C SER A 502 12.21 -22.65 31.74
N ASN A 503 12.11 -21.43 32.27
CA ASN A 503 12.15 -21.19 33.73
C ASN A 503 10.95 -21.79 34.48
N LEU A 504 9.76 -21.80 33.86
CA LEU A 504 8.59 -22.47 34.43
C LEU A 504 8.81 -23.99 34.51
N SER A 505 9.48 -24.62 33.53
CA SER A 505 9.80 -26.05 33.58
C SER A 505 10.71 -26.40 34.78
N LYS A 506 11.74 -25.58 35.06
CA LYS A 506 12.58 -25.69 36.26
C LYS A 506 11.73 -25.56 37.54
N LYS A 507 10.88 -24.53 37.59
CA LYS A 507 10.02 -24.28 38.75
C LYS A 507 9.06 -25.44 39.02
N ILE A 508 8.48 -26.05 37.98
CA ILE A 508 7.63 -27.25 38.09
C ILE A 508 8.41 -28.38 38.76
N PHE A 509 9.64 -28.63 38.32
CA PHE A 509 10.50 -29.65 38.91
C PHE A 509 10.89 -29.36 40.36
N ASP A 510 11.19 -28.11 40.71
CA ASP A 510 11.49 -27.70 42.08
C ASP A 510 10.29 -27.91 43.03
N ILE A 511 9.08 -27.57 42.56
CA ILE A 511 7.83 -27.81 43.30
C ILE A 511 7.65 -29.32 43.50
N TYR A 512 7.89 -30.12 42.45
CA TYR A 512 7.80 -31.58 42.53
C TYR A 512 8.80 -32.17 43.53
N GLN A 513 10.07 -31.76 43.46
CA GLN A 513 11.11 -32.22 44.38
C GLN A 513 10.77 -31.88 45.82
N SER A 514 10.29 -30.66 46.05
CA SER A 514 9.84 -30.18 47.36
C SER A 514 8.66 -31.00 47.89
N ALA A 515 7.64 -31.26 47.06
CA ALA A 515 6.50 -32.08 47.43
C ALA A 515 6.93 -33.52 47.74
N GLN A 516 7.78 -34.12 46.90
CA GLN A 516 8.24 -35.50 47.06
C GLN A 516 9.05 -35.74 48.34
N SER A 517 9.79 -34.72 48.80
CA SER A 517 10.54 -34.75 50.05
C SER A 517 9.65 -34.82 51.30
N LYS A 518 8.45 -34.22 51.24
CA LYS A 518 7.49 -34.17 52.34
C LYS A 518 6.60 -35.43 52.45
N ILE A 519 6.52 -36.23 51.39
CA ILE A 519 5.73 -37.48 51.37
C ILE A 519 6.44 -38.55 52.21
N ASN A 520 6.07 -38.72 53.47
CA ASN A 520 6.67 -39.76 54.34
C ASN A 520 6.10 -41.16 54.10
N ARG A 521 4.79 -41.26 53.80
CA ARG A 521 4.06 -42.51 53.47
C ARG A 521 2.91 -42.18 52.53
N GLY A 522 2.59 -43.09 51.60
CA GLY A 522 1.50 -42.92 50.64
C GLY A 522 1.94 -42.49 49.24
N THR A 523 0.96 -42.04 48.46
CA THR A 523 1.05 -41.67 47.03
C THR A 523 0.43 -40.30 46.78
N ASP A 524 0.24 -39.53 47.85
CA ASP A 524 -0.49 -38.28 47.81
C ASP A 524 0.40 -37.18 47.21
N ILE A 525 0.02 -36.71 46.02
CA ILE A 525 0.71 -35.67 45.25
C ILE A 525 -0.04 -34.32 45.32
N THR A 526 -1.07 -34.21 46.17
CA THR A 526 -1.92 -33.01 46.31
C THR A 526 -1.13 -31.74 46.62
N LEU A 527 -0.03 -31.83 47.37
CA LEU A 527 0.81 -30.67 47.63
C LEU A 527 1.46 -30.11 46.35
N PHE A 528 1.90 -30.98 45.44
CA PHE A 528 2.41 -30.53 44.14
C PHE A 528 1.27 -29.90 43.33
N GLU A 529 0.12 -30.58 43.23
CA GLU A 529 -1.03 -30.11 42.46
C GLU A 529 -1.53 -28.73 42.93
N SER A 530 -1.61 -28.54 44.26
CA SER A 530 -2.01 -27.27 44.86
C SER A 530 -1.02 -26.15 44.57
N VAL A 531 0.29 -26.39 44.75
CA VAL A 531 1.31 -25.35 44.53
C VAL A 531 1.48 -25.06 43.04
N TYR A 532 1.44 -26.08 42.18
CA TYR A 532 1.47 -25.92 40.72
C TYR A 532 0.24 -25.14 40.22
N GLY A 533 -0.96 -25.55 40.64
CA GLY A 533 -2.22 -24.93 40.23
C GLY A 533 -2.33 -23.46 40.63
N THR A 534 -1.72 -23.07 41.75
CA THR A 534 -1.74 -21.69 42.23
C THR A 534 -0.61 -20.83 41.66
N GLN A 535 0.60 -21.36 41.52
CA GLN A 535 1.78 -20.54 41.19
C GLN A 535 2.22 -20.61 39.72
N VAL A 536 2.01 -21.74 39.05
CA VAL A 536 2.61 -22.01 37.73
C VAL A 536 1.54 -22.09 36.65
N SER A 537 0.45 -22.83 36.90
CA SER A 537 -0.58 -23.10 35.91
C SER A 537 -1.17 -21.83 35.27
N PRO A 538 -1.51 -20.76 36.02
CA PRO A 538 -2.08 -19.55 35.43
C PRO A 538 -1.10 -18.82 34.51
N LEU A 539 0.18 -18.76 34.88
CA LEU A 539 1.22 -18.12 34.06
C LEU A 539 1.47 -18.89 32.77
N LEU A 540 1.60 -20.22 32.87
CA LEU A 540 1.79 -21.09 31.71
C LEU A 540 0.62 -20.96 30.74
N GLN A 541 -0.62 -21.04 31.25
CA GLN A 541 -1.81 -20.90 30.43
C GLN A 541 -1.90 -19.51 29.79
N GLY A 542 -1.58 -18.44 30.52
CA GLY A 542 -1.57 -17.07 30.01
C GLY A 542 -0.62 -16.91 28.81
N ILE A 543 0.60 -17.43 28.91
CA ILE A 543 1.58 -17.39 27.82
C ILE A 543 1.07 -18.17 26.60
N ILE A 544 0.54 -19.38 26.79
CA ILE A 544 0.03 -20.20 25.68
C ILE A 544 -1.15 -19.52 24.99
N LEU A 545 -2.12 -19.00 25.75
CA LEU A 545 -3.31 -18.36 25.19
C LEU A 545 -2.99 -17.05 24.46
N ASP A 546 -2.09 -16.20 25.00
CA ASP A 546 -1.65 -14.97 24.33
C ASP A 546 -1.01 -15.29 22.97
N ASN A 547 -0.17 -16.32 22.91
CA ASN A 547 0.49 -16.72 21.67
C ASN A 547 -0.46 -17.37 20.66
N ILE A 548 -1.46 -18.15 21.11
CA ILE A 548 -2.55 -18.63 20.24
C ILE A 548 -3.33 -17.44 19.66
N LYS A 549 -3.60 -16.40 20.45
CA LYS A 549 -4.29 -15.19 19.97
C LYS A 549 -3.47 -14.49 18.91
N LYS A 550 -2.17 -14.27 19.14
CA LYS A 550 -1.25 -13.66 18.15
C LYS A 550 -1.13 -14.49 16.88
N GLN A 551 -1.00 -15.82 17.00
CA GLN A 551 -1.00 -16.74 15.86
C GLN A 551 -2.26 -16.55 14.99
N ARG A 552 -3.45 -16.48 15.61
CA ARG A 552 -4.70 -16.27 14.88
C ARG A 552 -4.80 -14.90 14.21
N MET A 553 -4.27 -13.84 14.83
CA MET A 553 -4.27 -12.49 14.23
C MET A 553 -3.38 -12.40 13.00
N ILE A 554 -2.27 -13.14 12.99
CA ILE A 554 -1.27 -13.13 11.91
C ILE A 554 -1.62 -14.16 10.82
N LYS A 555 -2.53 -15.09 11.12
CA LYS A 555 -3.03 -16.08 10.17
C LYS A 555 -3.53 -15.39 8.90
N ASN A 556 -3.02 -15.84 7.76
CA ASN A 556 -3.21 -15.26 6.42
C ASN A 556 -2.46 -13.97 6.10
N GLN A 557 -1.90 -13.24 7.08
CA GLN A 557 -1.09 -12.04 6.83
C GLN A 557 0.38 -12.39 6.59
N ASN A 558 0.94 -13.26 7.44
CA ASN A 558 2.36 -13.64 7.36
C ASN A 558 2.54 -15.11 7.79
N PRO A 559 2.57 -16.07 6.83
CA PRO A 559 2.63 -17.49 7.13
C PRO A 559 3.93 -17.92 7.80
N ASP A 560 5.03 -17.19 7.60
CA ASP A 560 6.30 -17.50 8.25
C ASP A 560 6.28 -17.07 9.72
N GLU A 561 5.67 -15.92 10.02
CA GLU A 561 5.48 -15.49 11.41
C GLU A 561 4.47 -16.35 12.17
N GLU A 562 3.42 -16.83 11.50
CA GLU A 562 2.46 -17.80 12.05
C GLU A 562 3.15 -19.09 12.54
N LYS A 563 4.07 -19.64 11.73
CA LYS A 563 4.86 -20.84 12.09
C LYS A 563 5.72 -20.61 13.34
N GLU A 564 6.28 -19.42 13.50
CA GLU A 564 7.11 -19.11 14.66
C GLU A 564 6.29 -19.02 15.96
N TYR A 565 5.04 -18.53 15.90
CA TYR A 565 4.13 -18.60 17.05
C TYR A 565 3.64 -20.03 17.30
N ASP A 566 3.45 -20.84 16.27
CA ASP A 566 3.09 -22.25 16.42
C ASP A 566 4.15 -23.03 17.21
N LYS A 567 5.43 -22.85 16.87
CA LYS A 567 6.56 -23.41 17.64
C LYS A 567 6.50 -23.02 19.12
N LEU A 568 6.20 -21.75 19.41
CA LEU A 568 6.10 -21.25 20.78
C LEU A 568 4.93 -21.87 21.55
N VAL A 569 3.77 -22.04 20.89
CA VAL A 569 2.60 -22.73 21.46
C VAL A 569 2.91 -24.20 21.74
N MET A 570 3.55 -24.89 20.80
CA MET A 570 3.94 -26.29 20.95
C MET A 570 4.96 -26.49 22.09
N TYR A 571 5.94 -25.58 22.20
CA TYR A 571 6.87 -25.58 23.32
C TYR A 571 6.17 -25.38 24.67
N GLY A 572 5.22 -24.43 24.74
CA GLY A 572 4.39 -24.23 25.93
C GLY A 572 3.55 -25.45 26.30
N ARG A 573 2.95 -26.14 25.31
CA ARG A 573 2.20 -27.39 25.52
C ARG A 573 3.09 -28.49 26.11
N LYS A 574 4.32 -28.64 25.59
CA LYS A 574 5.30 -29.60 26.12
C LYS A 574 5.64 -29.36 27.60
N VAL A 575 5.75 -28.09 28.01
CA VAL A 575 5.93 -27.73 29.44
C VAL A 575 4.70 -28.12 30.28
N GLY A 576 3.49 -27.96 29.73
CA GLY A 576 2.25 -28.41 30.38
C GLY A 576 2.13 -29.93 30.47
N GLU A 577 2.47 -30.64 29.41
CA GLU A 577 2.52 -32.11 29.37
C GLU A 577 3.48 -32.66 30.42
N PHE A 578 4.65 -32.04 30.58
CA PHE A 578 5.60 -32.39 31.63
C PHE A 578 4.98 -32.33 33.04
N ALA A 579 4.19 -31.29 33.35
CA ALA A 579 3.48 -31.21 34.63
C ALA A 579 2.39 -32.30 34.77
N ALA A 580 1.69 -32.62 33.69
CA ALA A 580 0.66 -33.67 33.68
C ALA A 580 1.26 -35.08 33.85
N ASP A 581 2.42 -35.35 33.24
CA ASP A 581 3.16 -36.60 33.36
C ASP A 581 3.61 -36.85 34.80
N ILE A 582 4.05 -35.79 35.49
CA ILE A 582 4.38 -35.86 36.93
C ILE A 582 3.21 -36.40 37.74
N VAL A 583 2.01 -35.84 37.54
CA VAL A 583 0.81 -36.25 38.29
C VAL A 583 0.41 -37.68 37.93
N THR A 584 0.33 -37.99 36.64
CA THR A 584 -0.16 -39.26 36.12
C THR A 584 0.73 -40.43 36.55
N GLU A 585 2.04 -40.30 36.36
CA GLU A 585 2.97 -41.36 36.75
C GLU A 585 3.08 -41.50 38.26
N HIS A 586 3.04 -40.39 39.01
CA HIS A 586 3.07 -40.48 40.48
C HIS A 586 1.86 -41.24 41.02
N ARG A 587 0.66 -40.92 40.53
CA ARG A 587 -0.60 -41.58 40.92
C ARG A 587 -0.63 -43.05 40.50
N SER A 588 0.01 -43.41 39.39
CA SER A 588 0.09 -44.81 38.92
C SER A 588 0.84 -45.74 39.90
N LEU A 589 1.70 -45.19 40.76
CA LEU A 589 2.49 -45.97 41.70
C LEU A 589 1.69 -46.31 42.96
N LYS A 590 1.25 -47.57 43.11
CA LYS A 590 0.58 -48.06 44.34
C LYS A 590 1.31 -47.77 45.67
N LYS A 591 2.65 -47.69 45.63
CA LYS A 591 3.51 -47.37 46.77
C LYS A 591 4.80 -46.71 46.30
N LEU A 592 5.11 -45.57 46.89
CA LEU A 592 6.28 -44.75 46.57
C LEU A 592 7.48 -45.14 47.46
N SER A 593 8.27 -46.12 47.03
CA SER A 593 9.52 -46.49 47.74
C SER A 593 10.63 -45.48 47.47
N ASN A 594 11.62 -45.37 48.36
CA ASN A 594 12.77 -44.47 48.16
C ASN A 594 13.50 -44.71 46.84
N LYS A 595 13.59 -45.97 46.38
CA LYS A 595 14.14 -46.32 45.06
C LYS A 595 13.31 -45.70 43.93
N LYS A 596 11.98 -45.81 44.00
CA LYS A 596 11.07 -45.23 43.00
C LYS A 596 11.09 -43.70 43.03
N LYS A 597 11.17 -43.08 44.22
CA LYS A 597 11.34 -41.63 44.36
C LYS A 597 12.56 -41.12 43.62
N LYS A 598 13.71 -41.74 43.88
CA LYS A 598 14.99 -41.40 43.23
C LYS A 598 14.91 -41.61 41.72
N ALA A 599 14.27 -42.68 41.27
CA ALA A 599 14.06 -42.95 39.85
C ALA A 599 13.20 -41.88 39.17
N LEU A 600 12.06 -41.48 39.76
CA LEU A 600 11.22 -40.41 39.23
C LEU A 600 11.93 -39.05 39.22
N LEU A 601 12.65 -38.70 40.30
CA LEU A 601 13.43 -37.46 40.32
C LEU A 601 14.46 -37.43 39.21
N SER A 602 15.22 -38.51 39.03
CA SER A 602 16.22 -38.60 37.97
C SER A 602 15.58 -38.51 36.58
N LYS A 603 14.42 -39.15 36.38
CA LYS A 603 13.67 -39.07 35.12
C LYS A 603 13.27 -37.63 34.80
N TYR A 604 12.57 -36.97 35.72
CA TYR A 604 12.07 -35.62 35.47
C TYR A 604 13.17 -34.56 35.43
N GLN A 605 14.28 -34.76 36.13
CA GLN A 605 15.47 -33.92 35.98
C GLN A 605 16.02 -34.00 34.54
N ASN A 606 16.07 -35.20 33.97
CA ASN A 606 16.50 -35.38 32.58
C ASN A 606 15.49 -34.75 31.60
N THR A 607 14.18 -34.90 31.86
CA THR A 607 13.12 -34.28 31.04
C THR A 607 13.22 -32.75 31.06
N VAL A 608 13.40 -32.12 32.23
CA VAL A 608 13.64 -30.67 32.32
C VAL A 608 14.88 -30.27 31.53
N GLY A 609 15.99 -31.01 31.67
CA GLY A 609 17.19 -30.74 30.88
C GLY A 609 16.99 -30.85 29.36
N GLN A 610 16.07 -31.72 28.89
CA GLN A 610 15.69 -31.78 27.47
C GLN A 610 14.86 -30.56 27.06
N ILE A 611 13.87 -30.18 27.86
CA ILE A 611 13.03 -28.98 27.63
C ILE A 611 13.90 -27.71 27.60
N GLU A 612 14.89 -27.61 28.50
CA GLU A 612 15.83 -26.50 28.55
C GLU A 612 16.67 -26.39 27.28
N ARG A 613 17.31 -27.48 26.85
CA ARG A 613 18.13 -27.49 25.62
C ARG A 613 17.31 -27.13 24.38
N GLU A 614 16.08 -27.60 24.29
CA GLU A 614 15.16 -27.23 23.21
C GLU A 614 14.78 -25.74 23.29
N GLY A 615 14.52 -25.21 24.48
CA GLY A 615 14.25 -23.79 24.68
C GLY A 615 15.44 -22.91 24.28
N GLU A 616 16.66 -23.31 24.65
CA GLU A 616 17.90 -22.64 24.25
C GLU A 616 18.10 -22.66 22.74
N LYS A 617 17.82 -23.80 22.09
CA LYS A 617 17.83 -23.91 20.62
C LYS A 617 16.86 -22.93 19.98
N LEU A 618 15.59 -22.89 20.42
CA LEU A 618 14.56 -21.99 19.90
C LEU A 618 14.89 -20.51 20.13
N ILE A 619 15.48 -20.18 21.29
CA ILE A 619 16.00 -18.84 21.57
C ILE A 619 17.15 -18.49 20.62
N GLY A 620 18.05 -19.44 20.33
CA GLY A 620 19.14 -19.28 19.37
C GLY A 620 18.64 -18.96 17.96
N GLU A 621 17.71 -19.77 17.46
CA GLU A 621 17.03 -19.56 16.16
C GLU A 621 16.33 -18.19 16.13
N THR A 622 15.59 -17.83 17.18
CA THR A 622 14.87 -16.55 17.26
C THR A 622 15.82 -15.34 17.32
N ASN A 623 16.96 -15.46 18.01
CA ASN A 623 18.00 -14.44 18.03
C ASN A 623 18.70 -14.29 16.67
N GLN A 624 18.79 -15.35 15.87
CA GLN A 624 19.30 -15.24 14.50
C GLN A 624 18.34 -14.43 13.62
N LEU A 625 17.02 -14.66 13.77
CA LEU A 625 16.01 -13.81 13.10
C LEU A 625 16.12 -12.34 13.50
N LEU A 626 16.36 -12.07 14.80
CA LEU A 626 16.56 -10.70 15.29
C LEU A 626 17.81 -10.04 14.71
N ARG A 627 18.89 -10.81 14.49
CA ARG A 627 20.15 -10.32 13.89
C ARG A 627 20.04 -10.06 12.39
N ASN A 628 19.12 -10.72 11.71
CA ASN A 628 18.88 -10.55 10.28
C ASN A 628 17.96 -9.35 9.95
N LEU A 629 17.39 -8.69 10.97
CA LEU A 629 16.60 -7.46 10.84
C LEU A 629 17.48 -6.21 10.89
#